data_AF-A0A7W0N3E2-F1
#
_entry.id   AF-A0A7W0N3E2-F1
#
_cell.length_a   1.000
_cell.length_b   1.000
_cell.length_c   1.000
_cell.angle_alpha   90.00
_cell.angle_beta   90.00
_cell.angle_gamma   90.00
#
_symmetry.space_group_name_H-M   'P 1'
#
loop_
_entity.id
_entity.type
_entity.pdbx_description
1 polymer ?
#
loop_
_entity_poly.entity_id
_entity_poly.type
_entity_poly.pdbx_seq_one_letter_code
_entity_poly.pdbx_strand_id
1 'polypeptide(L)' 'WADHAVVTGIGHARNLAVAASGDAVIAVGGEWGTLAEIAFARPLGRRVVALAGAAEVEGIETAATPAEAVSIALRNLEQS' A
#
# COMPACT_ATOMS: atom_id res chain seq x y z
N TRP A 1 5.12 3.22 18.20
CA TRP A 1 6.55 3.56 18.30
C TRP A 1 7.19 3.23 16.97
N ALA A 2 8.20 4.00 16.54
CA ALA A 2 8.94 3.74 15.31
C ALA A 2 10.41 3.52 15.66
N ASP A 3 11.05 2.56 15.01
CA ASP A 3 12.49 2.30 15.17
C ASP A 3 13.33 3.44 14.56
N HIS A 4 12.87 3.98 13.42
CA HIS A 4 13.50 5.09 12.72
C HIS A 4 12.44 6.10 12.25
N ALA A 5 12.69 7.38 12.53
CA ALA A 5 11.86 8.48 12.04
C ALA A 5 12.56 9.18 10.88
N VAL A 6 11.92 9.20 9.71
CA VAL A 6 12.40 9.92 8.52
C VAL A 6 11.60 11.21 8.37
N VAL A 7 12.22 12.35 8.68
CA VAL A 7 11.59 13.67 8.55
C VAL A 7 11.81 14.19 7.14
N THR A 8 10.80 14.01 6.28
CA THR A 8 10.94 14.30 4.84
C THR A 8 10.72 15.76 4.47
N GLY A 9 9.94 16.53 5.24
CA GLY A 9 9.65 17.94 4.96
C GLY A 9 8.82 18.23 3.70
N ILE A 10 8.33 17.20 2.99
CA ILE A 10 7.67 17.33 1.68
C ILE A 10 6.13 17.32 1.75
N GLY A 11 5.54 17.51 2.93
CA GLY A 11 4.08 17.51 3.10
C GLY A 11 3.43 16.21 2.59
N HIS A 12 2.32 16.31 1.87
CA HIS A 12 1.57 15.15 1.35
C HIS A 12 2.33 14.30 0.31
N ALA A 13 3.39 14.85 -0.30
CA ALA A 13 4.23 14.07 -1.22
C ALA A 13 4.94 12.89 -0.53
N ARG A 14 4.97 12.87 0.82
CA ARG A 14 5.43 11.73 1.61
C ARG A 14 4.70 10.43 1.30
N ASN A 15 3.43 10.48 0.87
CA ASN A 15 2.64 9.29 0.54
C ASN A 15 3.24 8.54 -0.65
N LEU A 16 3.79 9.27 -1.63
CA LEU A 16 4.55 8.66 -2.73
C LEU A 16 5.82 7.97 -2.21
N ALA A 17 6.56 8.61 -1.30
CA ALA A 17 7.75 8.01 -0.71
C ALA A 17 7.42 6.72 0.06
N VAL A 18 6.30 6.69 0.78
CA VAL A 18 5.79 5.48 1.46
C VAL A 18 5.48 4.38 0.45
N ALA A 19 4.67 4.66 -0.57
CA ALA A 19 4.31 3.69 -1.60
C ALA A 19 5.52 3.17 -2.41
N ALA A 20 6.55 4.00 -2.59
CA ALA A 20 7.76 3.64 -3.32
C ALA A 20 8.79 2.84 -2.50
N SER A 21 8.68 2.85 -1.17
CA SER A 21 9.65 2.20 -0.29
C SER A 21 9.39 0.70 -0.10
N GLY A 22 8.23 0.19 -0.51
CA GLY A 22 7.85 -1.22 -0.43
C GLY A 22 7.66 -1.87 -1.79
N ASP A 23 7.74 -3.20 -1.82
CA ASP A 23 7.50 -3.98 -3.04
C ASP A 23 6.01 -4.23 -3.34
N ALA A 24 5.19 -4.15 -2.29
CA ALA A 24 3.73 -4.18 -2.36
C ALA A 24 3.12 -3.29 -1.26
N VAL A 25 1.84 -2.93 -1.42
CA VAL A 25 1.07 -2.09 -0.50
C VAL A 25 -0.15 -2.85 -0.01
N ILE A 26 -0.40 -2.82 1.29
CA ILE A 26 -1.66 -3.28 1.89
C ILE A 26 -2.38 -2.04 2.43
N ALA A 27 -3.49 -1.67 1.80
CA ALA A 27 -4.33 -0.57 2.23
C ALA A 27 -5.34 -1.06 3.28
N VAL A 28 -5.35 -0.47 4.47
CA VAL A 28 -6.20 -0.89 5.60
C VAL A 28 -7.13 0.25 6.01
N GLY A 29 -8.44 0.02 5.99
CA GLY A 29 -9.42 1.10 6.19
C GLY A 29 -9.36 2.16 5.09
N GLY A 30 -10.19 3.21 5.16
CA GLY A 30 -10.29 4.14 4.05
C GLY A 30 -10.67 5.57 4.43
N GLU A 31 -9.76 6.50 4.12
CA GLU A 31 -9.94 7.94 4.00
C GLU A 31 -9.11 8.43 2.79
N TRP A 32 -9.17 9.72 2.43
CA TRP A 32 -8.48 10.29 1.27
C TRP A 32 -6.97 10.01 1.21
N GLY A 33 -6.30 9.93 2.35
CA GLY A 33 -4.86 9.62 2.43
C GLY A 33 -4.54 8.21 1.93
N THR A 34 -5.33 7.22 2.31
CA THR A 34 -5.20 5.82 1.86
C THR A 34 -5.44 5.72 0.36
N LEU A 35 -6.45 6.41 -0.16
CA LEU A 35 -6.72 6.44 -1.60
C LEU A 35 -5.56 7.04 -2.39
N ALA A 36 -4.90 8.09 -1.86
CA ALA A 36 -3.73 8.67 -2.50
C ALA A 36 -2.54 7.69 -2.53
N GLU A 37 -2.28 6.94 -1.46
CA GLU A 37 -1.24 5.91 -1.44
C GLU A 37 -1.53 4.78 -2.45
N ILE A 38 -2.78 4.35 -2.56
CA ILE A 38 -3.24 3.40 -3.59
C ILE A 38 -2.96 3.95 -5.00
N ALA A 39 -3.31 5.23 -5.25
CA ALA A 39 -3.11 5.87 -6.54
C ALA A 39 -1.63 5.99 -6.93
N PHE A 40 -0.73 6.22 -5.96
CA PHE A 40 0.72 6.29 -6.21
C PHE A 40 1.36 4.91 -6.41
N ALA A 41 0.85 3.85 -5.79
CA ALA A 41 1.40 2.51 -5.91
C ALA A 41 1.31 1.95 -7.35
N ARG A 42 0.22 2.26 -8.07
CA ARG A 42 -0.04 1.76 -9.43
C ARG A 42 1.01 2.16 -10.48
N PRO A 43 1.36 3.45 -10.67
CA PRO A 43 2.41 3.83 -11.63
C PRO A 43 3.80 3.32 -11.24
N LEU A 44 4.01 2.96 -9.97
CA LEU A 44 5.24 2.32 -9.48
C LEU A 44 5.26 0.81 -9.72
N GLY A 45 4.22 0.23 -10.32
CA GLY A 45 4.11 -1.21 -10.55
C GLY A 45 3.94 -2.05 -9.28
N ARG A 46 3.55 -1.43 -8.16
CA ARG A 46 3.40 -2.12 -6.88
C ARG A 46 2.04 -2.78 -6.81
N ARG A 47 2.03 -4.06 -6.40
CA ARG A 47 0.77 -4.72 -6.07
C ARG A 47 0.13 -4.00 -4.89
N VAL A 48 -1.16 -3.76 -5.00
CA VAL A 48 -1.97 -3.22 -3.90
C VAL A 48 -2.97 -4.28 -3.48
N VAL A 49 -3.21 -4.40 -2.17
CA VAL A 49 -4.24 -5.25 -1.59
C VAL A 49 -5.12 -4.40 -0.67
N ALA A 50 -6.43 -4.43 -0.87
CA ALA A 50 -7.38 -3.75 0.00
C ALA A 50 -7.77 -4.64 1.19
N LEU A 51 -7.86 -4.07 2.39
CA LEU A 51 -8.24 -4.77 3.62
C LEU A 51 -9.11 -3.89 4.51
N ALA A 52 -10.07 -4.50 5.20
CA ALA A 52 -10.84 -3.88 6.29
C ALA A 52 -11.46 -2.50 5.95
N GLY A 53 -12.17 -2.40 4.82
CA GLY A 53 -12.89 -1.17 4.43
C GLY A 53 -12.07 -0.16 3.64
N ALA A 54 -10.91 -0.56 3.12
CA ALA A 54 -10.20 0.22 2.10
C ALA A 54 -11.01 0.37 0.81
N ALA A 55 -10.75 1.46 0.08
CA ALA A 55 -11.46 1.77 -1.15
C ALA A 55 -11.30 0.66 -2.19
N GLU A 56 -12.41 0.25 -2.79
CA GLU A 56 -12.41 -0.66 -3.92
C GLU A 56 -12.03 0.11 -5.19
N VAL A 57 -10.92 -0.30 -5.80
CA VAL A 57 -10.41 0.30 -7.04
C VAL A 57 -10.17 -0.82 -8.04
N GLU A 58 -10.52 -0.58 -9.30
CA GLU A 58 -10.35 -1.56 -10.37
C GLU A 58 -8.91 -2.08 -10.46
N GLY A 59 -8.76 -3.41 -10.51
CA GLY A 59 -7.47 -4.08 -10.61
C GLY A 59 -6.74 -4.30 -9.29
N ILE A 60 -7.37 -4.01 -8.15
CA ILE A 60 -6.84 -4.27 -6.81
C ILE A 60 -7.58 -5.46 -6.19
N GLU A 61 -6.84 -6.40 -5.61
CA GLU A 61 -7.41 -7.55 -4.89
C GLU A 61 -7.84 -7.12 -3.48
N THR A 62 -9.00 -7.59 -3.02
CA THR A 62 -9.48 -7.37 -1.65
C THR A 62 -9.29 -8.63 -0.82
N ALA A 63 -8.67 -8.48 0.36
CA ALA A 63 -8.50 -9.54 1.35
C ALA A 63 -9.53 -9.43 2.47
N ALA A 64 -10.04 -10.56 2.93
CA ALA A 64 -10.94 -10.66 4.08
C ALA A 64 -10.17 -10.68 5.41
N THR A 65 -8.90 -11.09 5.41
CA THR A 65 -8.08 -11.21 6.62
C THR A 65 -6.67 -10.63 6.44
N PRO A 66 -5.99 -10.23 7.54
CA PRO A 66 -4.59 -9.81 7.46
C PRO A 66 -3.66 -10.88 6.87
N ALA A 67 -3.87 -12.15 7.21
CA ALA A 67 -3.04 -13.25 6.70
C ALA A 67 -3.18 -13.42 5.19
N GLU A 68 -4.41 -13.33 4.69
CA GLU A 68 -4.69 -13.33 3.25
C GLU A 68 -4.07 -12.12 2.55
N ALA A 69 -4.16 -10.92 3.16
CA ALA A 69 -3.57 -9.72 2.58
C ALA A 69 -2.05 -9.85 2.39
N VAL A 70 -1.36 -10.42 3.38
CA VAL A 70 0.08 -10.71 3.30
C VAL A 70 0.38 -11.75 2.21
N SER A 71 -0.39 -12.84 2.15
CA SER A 71 -0.23 -13.88 1.13
C SER A 71 -0.37 -13.32 -0.29
N ILE A 72 -1.38 -12.48 -0.53
CA ILE A 72 -1.59 -11.82 -1.83
C ILE A 72 -0.44 -10.85 -2.12
N ALA A 73 -0.04 -10.02 -1.14
CA ALA A 73 1.03 -9.05 -1.31
C ALA A 73 2.35 -9.71 -1.74
N LEU A 74 2.72 -10.81 -1.08
CA LEU A 74 3.97 -11.54 -1.32
C LEU A 74 3.95 -12.42 -2.59
N ARG A 75 2.78 -12.68 -3.18
CA ARG A 75 2.64 -13.57 -4.33
C ARG A 75 3.56 -13.15 -5.48
N ASN A 76 4.46 -14.03 -5.91
CA ASN A 76 5.42 -13.79 -7.00
C ASN A 76 6.45 -12.66 -6.74
N LEU A 77 6.51 -12.07 -5.53
CA LEU A 77 7.60 -11.15 -5.19
C LEU A 77 8.93 -11.88 -5.02
N GLU A 78 8.89 -13.16 -4.64
CA GLU A 78 10.09 -14.00 -4.47
C GLU A 78 10.76 -14.43 -5.79
N GLN A 79 10.23 -14.01 -6.95
CA GLN A 79 10.76 -14.36 -8.28
C GLN A 79 11.40 -13.18 -9.03
N SER A 80 11.49 -12.00 -8.41
CA SER A 80 12.16 -10.80 -8.95
C SER A 80 13.47 -10.52 -8.20
#